data_AF-A0A6G1Z117-F1
#
_entry.id   AF-A0A6G1Z117-F1
#
_cell.length_a   1.000
_cell.length_b   1.000
_cell.length_c   1.000
_cell.angle_alpha   90.00
_cell.angle_beta   90.00
_cell.angle_gamma   90.00
#
_symmetry.space_group_name_H-M   'P 1'
#
loop_
_entity.id
_entity.type
_entity.pdbx_description
1 polymer ?
#
loop_
_entity_poly.entity_id
_entity_poly.type
_entity_poly.pdbx_seq_one_letter_code
_entity_poly.pdbx_strand_id
1 'polypeptide(L)'
;MKTLGGAAVASTAFAAPAAAGFGTGGTWPSTNTLNKNKQAPGRVGQNAPYVEVDDVGPGAVTLNFVNQAPGLAYFEYRADGEELGSGNHPVVNADGEHDVGGSPPRDSIYSGVGVPSGNTETKTLEAKYYVEVRLALGGERDWDFDWVRFDVGQPETKDDCKKGGWEDYHFKNQGQCVRYVETGKDSR
;
A
#
# COMPACT_ATOMS: atom_id res chain seq x y z
N MET A 1 38.00 7.20 -32.10
CA MET A 1 37.01 7.59 -31.08
C MET A 1 35.72 6.85 -31.38
N LYS A 2 35.35 5.87 -30.57
CA LYS A 2 34.13 5.05 -30.74
C LYS A 2 33.01 5.68 -29.93
N THR A 3 31.98 6.16 -30.63
CA THR A 3 30.77 6.71 -30.03
C THR A 3 29.93 5.57 -29.47
N LEU A 4 29.68 5.56 -28.16
CA LEU A 4 28.78 4.61 -27.50
C LEU A 4 27.34 5.10 -27.64
N GLY A 5 26.48 4.19 -28.10
CA GLY A 5 25.05 4.43 -28.32
C GLY A 5 24.29 4.67 -27.02
N GLY A 6 23.33 5.58 -27.09
CA GLY A 6 22.37 5.85 -26.03
C GLY A 6 21.42 4.67 -25.85
N ALA A 7 21.28 4.22 -24.60
CA ALA A 7 20.21 3.32 -24.20
C ALA A 7 18.91 4.13 -24.11
N ALA A 8 17.90 3.71 -24.86
CA ALA A 8 16.54 4.21 -24.71
C ALA A 8 15.96 3.60 -23.44
N VAL A 9 15.64 4.43 -22.46
CA VAL A 9 14.85 4.02 -21.29
C VAL A 9 13.40 3.96 -21.75
N ALA A 10 12.85 2.76 -21.90
CA ALA A 10 11.44 2.57 -22.16
C ALA A 10 10.67 2.97 -20.90
N SER A 11 10.11 4.19 -20.91
CA SER A 11 9.22 4.66 -19.85
C SER A 11 7.86 4.01 -20.09
N THR A 12 7.60 2.89 -19.44
CA THR A 12 6.26 2.29 -19.38
C THR A 12 5.40 3.18 -18.49
N ALA A 13 4.42 3.85 -19.10
CA ALA A 13 3.41 4.60 -18.38
C ALA A 13 2.62 3.61 -17.51
N PHE A 14 2.86 3.62 -16.20
CA PHE A 14 2.02 2.93 -15.24
C PHE A 14 0.65 3.62 -15.25
N ALA A 15 -0.37 2.92 -15.74
CA ALA A 15 -1.75 3.30 -15.52
C ALA A 15 -1.98 3.28 -13.99
N ALA A 16 -2.37 4.41 -13.42
CA ALA A 16 -2.77 4.46 -12.02
C ALA A 16 -3.88 3.43 -11.77
N PRO A 17 -3.80 2.62 -10.70
CA PRO A 17 -4.86 1.66 -10.42
C PRO A 17 -6.17 2.41 -10.19
N ALA A 18 -7.22 1.97 -10.86
CA ALA A 18 -8.58 2.38 -10.54
C ALA A 18 -8.85 1.96 -9.09
N ALA A 19 -9.28 2.91 -8.25
CA ALA A 19 -9.70 2.66 -6.88
C ALA A 19 -10.92 1.71 -6.90
N ALA A 20 -10.68 0.41 -6.81
CA ALA A 20 -11.73 -0.57 -6.63
C ALA A 20 -12.15 -0.55 -5.17
N GLY A 21 -13.26 0.13 -4.89
CA GLY A 21 -13.83 0.21 -3.55
C GLY A 21 -14.33 -1.17 -3.09
N PHE A 22 -13.82 -1.64 -1.95
CA PHE A 22 -14.37 -2.77 -1.23
C PHE A 22 -14.35 -2.52 0.28
N GLY A 23 -15.54 -2.29 0.84
CA GLY A 23 -15.76 -2.06 2.27
C GLY A 23 -17.12 -1.43 2.57
N THR A 24 -18.21 -2.19 2.51
CA THR A 24 -19.53 -1.75 3.02
C THR A 24 -19.50 -1.77 4.56
N GLY A 25 -19.19 -0.65 5.21
CA GLY A 25 -19.21 -0.58 6.68
C GLY A 25 -19.18 0.81 7.33
N GLY A 26 -18.76 1.86 6.62
CA GLY A 26 -18.79 3.23 7.11
C GLY A 26 -18.57 4.22 5.98
N THR A 27 -19.20 5.39 6.02
CA THR A 27 -18.91 6.46 5.07
C THR A 27 -17.57 7.08 5.46
N TRP A 28 -16.51 6.69 4.76
CA TRP A 28 -15.21 7.35 4.90
C TRP A 28 -15.31 8.77 4.35
N PRO A 29 -14.82 9.79 5.08
CA PRO A 29 -15.00 11.18 4.70
C PRO A 29 -14.21 11.57 3.44
N SER A 30 -13.15 10.82 3.10
CA SER A 30 -12.32 11.09 1.92
C SER A 30 -11.88 9.82 1.18
N THR A 31 -11.07 10.01 0.14
CA THR A 31 -10.35 8.96 -0.59
C THR A 31 -8.88 9.34 -0.72
N ASN A 32 -8.00 8.36 -0.96
CA ASN A 32 -6.58 8.62 -1.24
C ASN A 32 -6.40 9.67 -2.37
N THR A 33 -7.19 9.55 -3.44
CA THR A 33 -7.17 10.49 -4.58
C THR A 33 -7.61 11.90 -4.18
N LEU A 34 -8.68 12.03 -3.39
CA LEU A 34 -9.13 13.34 -2.91
C LEU A 34 -8.10 13.99 -2.00
N ASN A 35 -7.45 13.23 -1.12
CA ASN A 35 -6.38 13.74 -0.26
C ASN A 35 -5.20 14.24 -1.10
N LYS A 36 -4.71 13.43 -2.05
CA LYS A 36 -3.61 13.81 -2.95
C LYS A 36 -3.92 15.10 -3.72
N ASN A 37 -5.16 15.25 -4.16
CA ASN A 37 -5.61 16.41 -4.94
C ASN A 37 -6.02 17.63 -4.08
N LYS A 38 -5.88 17.56 -2.75
CA LYS A 38 -6.34 18.61 -1.82
C LYS A 38 -7.84 18.90 -1.95
N GLN A 39 -8.62 17.86 -2.15
CA GLN A 39 -10.07 17.89 -2.38
C GLN A 39 -10.86 17.13 -1.32
N ALA A 40 -10.24 16.78 -0.19
CA ALA A 40 -10.93 16.17 0.93
C ALA A 40 -12.15 17.02 1.34
N PRO A 41 -13.37 16.44 1.44
CA PRO A 41 -14.57 17.13 1.88
C PRO A 41 -14.35 17.89 3.20
N GLY A 42 -14.83 19.13 3.27
CA GLY A 42 -14.61 20.00 4.43
C GLY A 42 -13.23 20.67 4.51
N ARG A 43 -12.24 20.24 3.71
CA ARG A 43 -10.84 20.72 3.76
C ARG A 43 -10.21 20.98 2.39
N VAL A 44 -11.02 21.42 1.42
CA VAL A 44 -10.54 21.74 0.07
C VAL A 44 -9.42 22.79 0.11
N GLY A 45 -8.34 22.53 -0.62
CA GLY A 45 -7.14 23.37 -0.69
C GLY A 45 -6.08 23.08 0.38
N GLN A 46 -6.39 22.27 1.39
CA GLN A 46 -5.43 21.90 2.44
C GLN A 46 -4.58 20.70 2.04
N ASN A 47 -3.35 20.62 2.56
CA ASN A 47 -2.56 19.40 2.47
C ASN A 47 -3.22 18.30 3.30
N ALA A 48 -3.26 17.08 2.77
CA ALA A 48 -3.77 15.90 3.45
C ALA A 48 -2.78 14.74 3.28
N PRO A 49 -2.74 13.77 4.21
CA PRO A 49 -1.93 12.57 4.05
C PRO A 49 -2.45 11.69 2.92
N TYR A 50 -1.55 11.13 2.11
CA TYR A 50 -1.89 10.22 1.02
C TYR A 50 -0.76 9.22 0.79
N VAL A 51 -1.03 8.19 -0.01
CA VAL A 51 -0.04 7.20 -0.45
C VAL A 51 0.03 7.16 -1.97
N GLU A 52 1.23 7.01 -2.51
CA GLU A 52 1.46 6.86 -3.96
C GLU A 52 2.52 5.81 -4.27
N VAL A 53 2.44 5.25 -5.48
CA VAL A 53 3.43 4.28 -5.97
C VAL A 53 4.72 4.99 -6.34
N ASP A 54 5.83 4.44 -5.86
CA ASP A 54 7.19 4.80 -6.25
C ASP A 54 7.71 3.86 -7.34
N ASP A 55 7.60 2.55 -7.08
CA ASP A 55 8.06 1.48 -7.99
C ASP A 55 7.21 0.21 -7.85
N VAL A 56 7.17 -0.61 -8.90
CA VAL A 56 6.49 -1.91 -8.91
C VAL A 56 7.50 -2.98 -9.29
N GLY A 57 7.80 -3.88 -8.35
CA GLY A 57 8.78 -4.95 -8.52
C GLY A 57 8.14 -6.34 -8.55
N PRO A 58 8.92 -7.39 -8.87
CA PRO A 58 8.47 -8.78 -8.77
C PRO A 58 7.97 -9.10 -7.36
N GLY A 59 6.67 -9.43 -7.22
CA GLY A 59 6.08 -9.77 -5.92
C GLY A 59 6.11 -8.64 -4.88
N ALA A 60 6.42 -7.41 -5.27
CA ALA A 60 6.53 -6.28 -4.37
C ALA A 60 6.02 -4.96 -4.98
N VAL A 61 5.67 -4.02 -4.11
CA VAL A 61 5.41 -2.62 -4.48
C VAL A 61 6.13 -1.69 -3.51
N THR A 62 6.79 -0.67 -4.04
CA THR A 62 7.39 0.41 -3.26
C THR A 62 6.43 1.58 -3.23
N LEU A 63 6.03 1.98 -2.03
CA LEU A 63 5.06 3.04 -1.79
C LEU A 63 5.70 4.21 -1.03
N ASN A 64 5.32 5.42 -1.42
CA ASN A 64 5.59 6.66 -0.71
C ASN A 64 4.37 7.03 0.13
N PHE A 65 4.54 7.01 1.46
CA PHE A 65 3.55 7.45 2.43
C PHE A 65 3.83 8.92 2.76
N VAL A 66 2.97 9.82 2.29
CA VAL A 66 3.21 11.26 2.30
C VAL A 66 2.33 11.92 3.35
N ASN A 67 2.92 12.73 4.23
CA ASN A 67 2.18 13.57 5.16
C ASN A 67 2.71 15.00 5.16
N GLN A 68 2.04 15.88 4.40
CA GLN A 68 2.32 17.32 4.38
C GLN A 68 1.33 18.13 5.25
N ALA A 69 0.49 17.44 6.01
CA ALA A 69 -0.48 18.03 6.90
C ALA A 69 0.07 18.10 8.35
N PRO A 70 -0.45 19.00 9.20
CA PRO A 70 -0.09 19.02 10.61
C PRO A 70 -0.44 17.71 11.33
N GLY A 71 0.38 17.33 12.30
CA GLY A 71 0.19 16.12 13.11
C GLY A 71 0.81 14.85 12.50
N LEU A 72 0.70 13.75 13.24
CA LEU A 72 1.11 12.42 12.78
C LEU A 72 0.02 11.81 11.90
N ALA A 73 0.39 11.24 10.75
CA ALA A 73 -0.46 10.36 9.97
C ALA A 73 -0.04 8.91 10.23
N TYR A 74 -0.99 8.00 10.36
CA TYR A 74 -0.71 6.57 10.49
C TYR A 74 -1.48 5.81 9.42
N PHE A 75 -0.71 5.21 8.50
CA PHE A 75 -1.24 4.40 7.43
C PHE A 75 -1.14 2.93 7.83
N GLU A 76 -2.25 2.23 7.80
CA GLU A 76 -2.26 0.78 7.97
C GLU A 76 -2.13 0.11 6.61
N TYR A 77 -1.46 -1.05 6.55
CA TYR A 77 -1.36 -1.83 5.34
C TYR A 77 -1.57 -3.33 5.59
N ARG A 78 -2.04 -4.02 4.56
CA ARG A 78 -2.21 -5.48 4.52
C ARG A 78 -1.82 -6.02 3.13
N ALA A 79 -1.48 -7.29 3.03
CA ALA A 79 -1.08 -7.92 1.77
C ALA A 79 -2.05 -9.05 1.41
N ASP A 80 -2.51 -9.09 0.17
CA ASP A 80 -3.43 -10.12 -0.35
C ASP A 80 -4.73 -10.28 0.47
N GLY A 81 -5.17 -9.21 1.14
CA GLY A 81 -6.31 -9.22 2.05
C GLY A 81 -6.02 -9.81 3.44
N GLU A 82 -4.78 -10.23 3.71
CA GLU A 82 -4.32 -10.81 4.97
C GLU A 82 -3.59 -9.77 5.83
N GLU A 83 -3.93 -9.75 7.13
CA GLU A 83 -3.29 -8.90 8.12
C GLU A 83 -1.87 -9.38 8.39
N LEU A 84 -0.88 -8.51 8.24
CA LEU A 84 0.55 -8.85 8.40
C LEU A 84 1.01 -8.84 9.88
N GLY A 85 0.06 -8.69 10.81
CA GLY A 85 0.29 -8.59 12.25
C GLY A 85 -0.39 -7.36 12.86
N SER A 86 -0.66 -7.42 14.16
CA SER A 86 -1.20 -6.32 14.96
C SER A 86 -0.13 -5.72 15.86
N GLY A 87 -0.08 -4.39 15.96
CA GLY A 87 0.79 -3.66 16.88
C GLY A 87 0.00 -2.92 17.95
N ASN A 88 0.72 -2.40 18.96
CA ASN A 88 0.12 -1.42 19.88
C ASN A 88 -0.20 -0.13 19.12
N HIS A 89 -1.36 0.44 19.41
CA HIS A 89 -1.77 1.73 18.85
C HIS A 89 -0.73 2.81 19.22
N PRO A 90 -0.21 3.60 18.27
CA PRO A 90 0.87 4.55 18.54
C PRO A 90 0.45 5.74 19.40
N VAL A 91 -0.86 5.95 19.58
CA VAL A 91 -1.43 7.09 20.35
C VAL A 91 -2.13 6.67 21.65
N VAL A 92 -2.65 5.43 21.76
CA VAL A 92 -3.20 4.95 23.03
C VAL A 92 -2.14 4.02 23.60
N ASN A 93 -1.50 4.46 24.67
CA ASN A 93 -0.57 3.61 25.39
C ASN A 93 -1.32 2.35 25.84
N ALA A 94 -0.60 1.22 25.88
CA ALA A 94 -1.13 -0.04 26.39
C ALA A 94 -1.30 -0.03 27.93
N ASP A 95 -1.34 1.15 28.57
CA ASP A 95 -1.50 1.31 30.01
C ASP A 95 -2.93 0.95 30.49
N GLY A 96 -3.84 0.61 29.58
CA GLY A 96 -5.10 -0.06 29.90
C GLY A 96 -6.09 0.79 30.72
N GLU A 97 -5.83 2.10 30.86
CA GLU A 97 -6.58 2.98 31.76
C GLU A 97 -7.71 3.76 31.06
N HIS A 98 -8.05 3.40 29.82
CA HIS A 98 -9.20 3.93 29.09
C HIS A 98 -10.25 2.87 28.73
N ASP A 99 -10.41 1.84 29.56
CA ASP A 99 -11.59 0.95 29.51
C ASP A 99 -12.64 1.37 30.54
N VAL A 100 -13.38 2.44 30.25
CA VAL A 100 -14.64 2.76 30.95
C VAL A 100 -15.77 1.93 30.33
N GLY A 101 -15.74 0.60 30.45
CA GLY A 101 -16.93 -0.20 30.25
C GLY A 101 -16.80 -1.57 29.57
N GLY A 102 -15.81 -2.39 29.93
CA GLY A 102 -15.89 -3.85 29.81
C GLY A 102 -16.05 -4.38 28.37
N SER A 103 -15.65 -3.61 27.37
CA SER A 103 -15.47 -4.11 26.01
C SER A 103 -14.03 -4.60 25.86
N PRO A 104 -13.79 -5.77 25.23
CA PRO A 104 -12.42 -6.24 25.00
C PRO A 104 -11.64 -5.15 24.25
N PRO A 105 -10.33 -4.96 24.51
CA PRO A 105 -9.53 -3.88 23.93
C PRO A 105 -9.65 -3.95 22.40
N ARG A 106 -10.40 -3.03 21.80
CA ARG A 106 -10.67 -2.98 20.36
C ARG A 106 -9.61 -2.21 19.58
N ASP A 107 -8.60 -1.70 20.26
CA ASP A 107 -7.60 -0.81 19.68
C ASP A 107 -6.36 -1.58 19.16
N SER A 108 -6.58 -2.78 18.63
CA SER A 108 -5.56 -3.46 17.82
C SER A 108 -5.48 -2.76 16.47
N ILE A 109 -4.39 -2.03 16.26
CA ILE A 109 -4.07 -1.42 14.97
C ILE A 109 -3.30 -2.42 14.11
N TYR A 110 -3.57 -2.42 12.81
CA TYR A 110 -2.82 -3.23 11.87
C TYR A 110 -1.40 -2.70 11.71
N SER A 111 -0.50 -3.56 11.24
CA SER A 111 0.84 -3.13 10.82
C SER A 111 0.75 -1.89 9.93
N GLY A 112 1.55 -0.89 10.24
CA GLY A 112 1.42 0.41 9.60
C GLY A 112 2.70 1.23 9.55
N VAL A 113 2.58 2.42 8.99
CA VAL A 113 3.63 3.41 8.80
C VAL A 113 3.16 4.71 9.41
N GLY A 114 3.84 5.16 10.46
CA GLY A 114 3.66 6.49 11.03
C GLY A 114 4.52 7.51 10.28
N VAL A 115 3.91 8.56 9.74
CA VAL A 115 4.59 9.61 8.98
C VAL A 115 4.41 10.95 9.69
N PRO A 116 5.47 11.55 10.25
CA PRO A 116 5.38 12.86 10.89
C PRO A 116 5.07 13.97 9.87
N SER A 117 4.45 15.05 10.35
CA SER A 117 4.15 16.25 9.55
C SER A 117 5.37 16.73 8.75
N GLY A 118 5.16 16.99 7.46
CA GLY A 118 6.17 17.49 6.52
C GLY A 118 7.06 16.42 5.88
N ASN A 119 6.84 15.14 6.17
CA ASN A 119 7.71 14.04 5.71
C ASN A 119 7.03 13.11 4.70
N THR A 120 7.87 12.29 4.08
CA THR A 120 7.50 11.14 3.26
C THR A 120 8.31 9.94 3.76
N GLU A 121 7.65 8.82 4.01
CA GLU A 121 8.30 7.54 4.30
C GLU A 121 8.14 6.62 3.08
N THR A 122 9.23 6.01 2.64
CA THR A 122 9.23 5.06 1.51
C THR A 122 9.35 3.64 2.05
N LYS A 123 8.47 2.73 1.60
CA LYS A 123 8.49 1.33 2.03
C LYS A 123 8.20 0.38 0.87
N THR A 124 9.03 -0.63 0.73
CA THR A 124 8.78 -1.79 -0.14
C THR A 124 7.99 -2.82 0.63
N LEU A 125 6.87 -3.25 0.06
CA LEU A 125 5.93 -4.19 0.65
C LEU A 125 5.76 -5.39 -0.29
N GLU A 126 6.05 -6.58 0.24
CA GLU A 126 5.94 -7.86 -0.46
C GLU A 126 4.50 -8.38 -0.40
N ALA A 127 4.00 -8.93 -1.51
CA ALA A 127 2.70 -9.58 -1.61
C ALA A 127 2.67 -10.55 -2.81
N LYS A 128 1.70 -11.46 -2.86
CA LYS A 128 1.49 -12.33 -4.03
C LYS A 128 0.83 -11.56 -5.17
N TYR A 129 -0.16 -10.74 -4.85
CA TYR A 129 -1.00 -10.04 -5.83
C TYR A 129 -1.05 -8.55 -5.60
N TYR A 130 -1.25 -8.11 -4.35
CA TYR A 130 -1.47 -6.71 -4.06
C TYR A 130 -1.25 -6.37 -2.59
N VAL A 131 -1.01 -5.09 -2.34
CA VAL A 131 -1.02 -4.45 -1.04
C VAL A 131 -2.21 -3.51 -0.96
N GLU A 132 -2.87 -3.46 0.19
CA GLU A 132 -3.90 -2.46 0.47
C GLU A 132 -3.45 -1.55 1.59
N VAL A 133 -3.74 -0.26 1.48
CA VAL A 133 -3.39 0.76 2.47
C VAL A 133 -4.63 1.58 2.83
N ARG A 134 -4.78 1.95 4.09
CA ARG A 134 -5.78 2.95 4.52
C ARG A 134 -5.15 3.99 5.43
N LEU A 135 -5.76 5.17 5.55
CA LEU A 135 -5.39 6.14 6.58
C LEU A 135 -6.24 5.87 7.82
N ALA A 136 -5.63 5.27 8.83
CA ALA A 136 -6.32 4.87 10.06
C ALA A 136 -6.37 6.00 11.09
N LEU A 137 -5.31 6.80 11.16
CA LEU A 137 -5.19 7.95 12.06
C LEU A 137 -4.55 9.14 11.35
N GLY A 138 -4.94 10.33 11.76
CA GLY A 138 -4.36 11.60 11.34
C GLY A 138 -4.64 12.67 12.38
N GLY A 139 -3.99 13.83 12.25
CA GLY A 139 -4.33 15.01 13.05
C GLY A 139 -5.79 15.44 12.88
N GLU A 140 -6.44 15.02 11.80
CA GLU A 140 -7.83 15.34 11.45
C GLU A 140 -8.52 14.12 10.84
N ARG A 141 -9.79 13.90 11.21
CA ARG A 141 -10.57 12.73 10.77
C ARG A 141 -11.16 12.90 9.37
N ASP A 142 -11.32 14.13 8.89
CA ASP A 142 -11.89 14.41 7.55
C ASP A 142 -11.00 13.89 6.40
N TRP A 143 -9.75 13.55 6.69
CA TRP A 143 -8.81 12.98 5.72
C TRP A 143 -8.86 11.45 5.68
N ASP A 144 -9.53 10.78 6.61
CA ASP A 144 -9.54 9.33 6.65
C ASP A 144 -10.10 8.75 5.34
N PHE A 145 -9.42 7.73 4.82
CA PHE A 145 -9.83 6.99 3.63
C PHE A 145 -9.68 5.49 3.86
N ASP A 146 -10.56 4.71 3.25
CA ASP A 146 -10.54 3.25 3.32
C ASP A 146 -9.43 2.62 2.48
N TRP A 147 -9.30 1.30 2.59
CA TRP A 147 -8.41 0.47 1.81
C TRP A 147 -8.36 0.87 0.32
N VAL A 148 -7.18 1.32 -0.12
CA VAL A 148 -6.81 1.51 -1.52
C VAL A 148 -5.78 0.44 -1.90
N ARG A 149 -6.00 -0.20 -3.04
CA ARG A 149 -5.20 -1.31 -3.55
C ARG A 149 -4.07 -0.85 -4.46
N PHE A 150 -2.90 -1.49 -4.32
CA PHE A 150 -1.72 -1.37 -5.15
C PHE A 150 -1.27 -2.76 -5.60
N ASP A 151 -1.28 -3.01 -6.90
CA ASP A 151 -0.84 -4.30 -7.45
C ASP A 151 0.69 -4.41 -7.41
N VAL A 152 1.18 -5.62 -7.15
CA VAL A 152 2.61 -5.95 -7.26
C VAL A 152 2.92 -6.54 -8.63
N GLY A 153 4.18 -6.45 -9.05
CA GLY A 153 4.62 -7.01 -10.32
C GLY A 153 4.37 -8.52 -10.39
N GLN A 154 3.76 -8.96 -11.50
CA GLN A 154 3.53 -10.36 -11.82
C GLN A 154 4.47 -10.79 -12.95
N PRO A 155 4.83 -12.09 -13.07
CA PRO A 155 5.65 -12.52 -14.18
C PRO A 155 4.85 -12.39 -15.47
N GLU A 156 5.43 -11.75 -16.49
CA GLU A 156 4.78 -11.53 -17.78
C GLU A 156 5.27 -12.54 -18.83
N THR A 157 6.48 -13.05 -18.64
CA THR A 157 7.14 -13.95 -19.57
C THR A 157 7.69 -15.19 -18.86
N LYS A 158 7.88 -16.27 -19.62
CA LYS A 158 8.51 -17.49 -19.09
C LYS A 158 9.94 -17.24 -18.63
N ASP A 159 10.59 -16.21 -19.15
CA ASP A 159 11.96 -15.89 -18.78
C ASP A 159 12.03 -15.30 -17.37
N ASP A 160 10.99 -14.56 -16.94
CA ASP A 160 10.85 -14.05 -15.56
C ASP A 160 10.81 -15.19 -14.54
N CYS A 161 10.29 -16.35 -14.94
CA CYS A 161 10.22 -17.54 -14.09
C CYS A 161 11.53 -18.35 -14.04
N LYS A 162 12.51 -18.10 -14.91
CA LYS A 162 13.72 -18.92 -15.00
C LYS A 162 14.78 -18.44 -14.02
N LYS A 163 15.79 -19.30 -13.78
CA LYS A 163 17.00 -18.96 -13.00
C LYS A 163 16.71 -18.44 -11.59
N GLY A 164 15.62 -18.93 -10.96
CA GLY A 164 15.22 -18.52 -9.62
C GLY A 164 14.20 -17.39 -9.56
N GLY A 165 13.91 -16.68 -10.67
CA GLY A 165 12.99 -15.53 -10.63
C GLY A 165 11.55 -15.88 -10.22
N TRP A 166 11.15 -17.15 -10.30
CA TRP A 166 9.87 -17.63 -9.77
C TRP A 166 9.72 -17.45 -8.24
N GLU A 167 10.84 -17.40 -7.50
CA GLU A 167 10.85 -17.17 -6.05
C GLU A 167 10.42 -15.75 -5.73
N ASP A 168 10.87 -14.77 -6.52
CA ASP A 168 10.55 -13.34 -6.35
C ASP A 168 9.04 -13.07 -6.51
N TYR A 169 8.33 -13.89 -7.29
CA TYR A 169 6.87 -13.81 -7.47
C TYR A 169 6.08 -14.71 -6.52
N HIS A 170 6.73 -15.26 -5.50
CA HIS A 170 6.15 -16.12 -4.47
C HIS A 170 5.53 -17.43 -5.00
N PHE A 171 6.05 -17.97 -6.11
CA PHE A 171 5.71 -19.34 -6.55
C PHE A 171 6.50 -20.38 -5.76
N LYS A 172 6.02 -21.63 -5.67
CA LYS A 172 6.74 -22.72 -4.98
C LYS A 172 7.79 -23.40 -5.86
N ASN A 173 7.69 -23.24 -7.18
CA ASN A 173 8.68 -23.72 -8.15
C ASN A 173 8.49 -23.07 -9.54
N GLN A 174 9.52 -23.17 -10.37
CA GLN A 174 9.54 -22.67 -11.75
C GLN A 174 8.35 -23.15 -12.59
N GLY A 175 7.93 -24.42 -12.43
CA GLY A 175 6.84 -25.00 -13.22
C GLY A 175 5.50 -24.31 -12.98
N GLN A 176 5.21 -23.93 -11.73
CA GLN A 176 4.00 -23.19 -11.38
C GLN A 176 4.01 -21.77 -11.96
N CYS A 177 5.14 -21.06 -11.88
CA CYS A 177 5.29 -19.73 -12.46
C CYS A 177 5.10 -19.76 -13.99
N VAL A 178 5.77 -20.70 -14.68
CA VAL A 178 5.63 -20.85 -16.13
C VAL A 178 4.18 -21.16 -16.52
N ARG A 179 3.51 -22.03 -15.76
CA ARG A 179 2.09 -22.34 -15.99
C ARG A 179 1.21 -21.10 -15.80
N TYR A 180 1.47 -20.28 -14.79
CA TYR A 180 0.74 -19.04 -14.58
C TYR A 180 0.89 -18.11 -15.79
N VAL A 181 2.13 -17.89 -16.27
CA VAL A 181 2.38 -17.07 -17.47
C VAL A 181 1.66 -17.62 -18.71
N GLU A 182 1.67 -18.95 -18.90
CA GLU A 182 1.04 -19.56 -20.09
C GLU A 182 -0.49 -19.57 -20.04
N THR A 183 -1.07 -19.68 -18.85
CA THR A 183 -2.50 -20.01 -18.71
C THR A 183 -3.32 -18.99 -17.95
N GLY A 184 -2.67 -18.03 -17.29
CA GLY A 184 -3.29 -17.11 -16.32
C GLY A 184 -3.84 -17.79 -15.07
N LYS A 185 -3.61 -19.11 -14.89
CA LYS A 185 -4.13 -19.86 -13.74
C LYS A 185 -3.12 -19.87 -12.61
N ASP A 186 -3.51 -19.27 -11.50
CA ASP A 186 -2.70 -19.28 -10.30
C ASP A 186 -2.63 -20.68 -9.65
N SER A 187 -1.45 -21.03 -9.16
CA SER A 187 -1.19 -22.28 -8.44
C SER A 187 -0.17 -22.13 -7.31
N ARG A 188 0.08 -20.89 -6.88
CA ARG A 188 0.96 -20.55 -5.75
C ARG A 188 0.49 -21.22 -4.47
#